data_AF-A0A961RQJ1-F1
#
_entry.id   AF-A0A961RQJ1-F1
#
_cell.length_a   1.000
_cell.length_b   1.000
_cell.length_c   1.000
_cell.angle_alpha   90.00
_cell.angle_beta   90.00
_cell.angle_gamma   90.00
#
_symmetry.space_group_name_H-M   'P 1'
#
loop_
_entity.id
_entity.type
_entity.pdbx_description
1 polymer ?
#
loop_
_entity_poly.entity_id
_entity_poly.type
_entity_poly.pdbx_seq_one_letter_code
_entity_poly.pdbx_strand_id
1 'polypeptide(L)' 'MVDRACRIAVDEDFAAPGDRVIISAGVPLRTPGSTNMLRIAYVSSDGRAGI' A
#
# COMPACT_ATOMS: atom_id res chain seq x y z
N MET A 1 -6.60 -0.55 -3.74
CA MET A 1 -5.42 0.35 -3.80
C MET A 1 -4.42 -0.09 -2.74
N VAL A 2 -4.77 -0.04 -1.45
CA VAL A 2 -3.92 -0.47 -0.33
C VAL A 2 -3.48 -1.94 -0.47
N ASP A 3 -4.42 -2.87 -0.71
CA ASP A 3 -4.05 -4.30 -0.89
C ASP A 3 -3.09 -4.55 -2.05
N ARG A 4 -3.20 -3.74 -3.11
CA ARG A 4 -2.30 -3.87 -4.26
C ARG A 4 -0.91 -3.36 -3.90
N ALA A 5 -0.81 -2.29 -3.11
CA ALA A 5 0.46 -1.78 -2.63
C ALA A 5 1.13 -2.76 -1.65
N CYS A 6 0.38 -3.31 -0.69
CA CYS A 6 0.89 -4.34 0.23
C CYS A 6 1.39 -5.57 -0.53
N ARG A 7 0.62 -6.06 -1.52
CA ARG A 7 1.04 -7.22 -2.32
C ARG A 7 2.33 -6.96 -3.09
N ILE A 8 2.43 -5.83 -3.79
CA ILE A 8 3.65 -5.46 -4.52
C ILE A 8 4.84 -5.32 -3.56
N ALA A 9 4.63 -4.76 -2.37
CA ALA A 9 5.71 -4.64 -1.38
C ALA A 9 6.23 -6.01 -0.91
N VAL A 10 5.36 -7.01 -0.82
CA VAL A 10 5.75 -8.40 -0.49
C VAL A 10 6.38 -9.10 -1.69
N ASP A 11 5.80 -8.98 -2.88
CA ASP A 11 6.28 -9.64 -4.10
C ASP A 11 7.69 -9.16 -4.50
N GLU A 12 8.04 -7.92 -4.15
CA GLU A 12 9.35 -7.30 -4.40
C GLU A 12 10.29 -7.38 -3.18
N ASP A 13 9.95 -8.15 -2.15
CA ASP A 13 10.73 -8.33 -0.91
C ASP A 13 11.03 -7.02 -0.14
N PHE A 14 10.23 -5.96 -0.33
CA PHE A 14 10.38 -4.70 0.41
C PHE A 14 9.71 -4.71 1.79
N ALA A 15 8.75 -5.59 2.03
CA ALA A 15 8.05 -5.73 3.29
C ALA A 15 7.63 -7.17 3.55
N ALA A 16 7.64 -7.58 4.81
CA ALA A 16 7.14 -8.88 5.27
C ALA A 16 5.83 -8.74 6.06
N PRO A 17 5.08 -9.83 6.25
CA PRO A 17 3.95 -9.84 7.18
C PRO A 17 4.32 -9.29 8.57
N GLY A 18 3.52 -8.36 9.07
CA GLY A 18 3.76 -7.63 10.32
C GLY A 18 4.45 -6.28 10.15
N ASP A 19 5.07 -6.02 8.99
CA ASP A 19 5.68 -4.72 8.71
C ASP A 19 4.64 -3.64 8.45
N ARG A 20 5.06 -2.40 8.65
CA ARG A 20 4.28 -1.20 8.33
C ARG A 20 4.80 -0.56 7.07
N VAL A 21 3.88 -0.25 6.16
CA VAL A 21 4.18 0.47 4.91
C VAL A 21 3.42 1.80 4.87
N ILE A 22 4.08 2.82 4.32
CA ILE A 22 3.46 4.11 4.00
C ILE A 22 3.15 4.12 2.52
N ILE A 23 1.89 4.36 2.18
CA ILE A 23 1.39 4.37 0.82
C ILE A 23 1.01 5.81 0.48
N SER A 24 1.53 6.30 -0.64
CA SER A 24 1.23 7.63 -1.17
C SER A 24 0.57 7.51 -2.54
N ALA A 25 -0.50 8.27 -2.80
CA ALA A 25 -1.23 8.23 -4.07
C ALA A 25 -1.98 9.54 -4.37
N GLY A 26 -2.40 9.70 -5.62
CA GLY A 26 -3.40 10.70 -6.01
C GLY A 26 -4.80 10.09 -6.07
N VAL A 27 -5.78 10.72 -5.42
CA VAL A 27 -7.20 10.38 -5.51
C VAL A 27 -8.04 11.57 -6.00
N PRO A 28 -9.10 11.35 -6.81
CA PRO A 28 -9.55 10.06 -7.34
C PRO A 28 -8.59 9.47 -8.39
N LEU A 29 -8.52 8.14 -8.46
CA LEU A 29 -7.65 7.44 -9.41
C LEU A 29 -8.08 7.72 -10.86
N ARG A 30 -7.12 7.64 -11.79
CA ARG A 30 -7.31 7.85 -13.25
C ARG A 30 -7.68 9.27 -13.67
N THR A 31 -7.58 10.24 -12.76
CA THR A 31 -7.69 11.66 -13.09
C THR A 31 -6.33 12.32 -12.92
N PRO A 32 -5.83 13.09 -13.92
CA PRO A 32 -4.60 13.87 -13.77
C PRO A 32 -4.69 14.82 -12.57
N GLY A 33 -3.64 14.87 -11.75
CA GLY A 33 -3.61 15.65 -10.52
C GLY A 33 -2.29 15.47 -9.77
N SER A 34 -2.28 15.84 -8.49
CA SER A 34 -1.11 15.68 -7.61
C SER A 34 -1.24 14.47 -6.68
N THR A 35 -0.13 14.08 -6.06
CA THR A 35 -0.11 13.12 -4.95
C THR A 35 -0.71 13.78 -3.71
N ASN A 36 -1.92 13.37 -3.33
CA ASN A 36 -2.73 14.08 -2.32
C ASN A 36 -3.25 13.16 -1.20
N MET A 37 -2.78 11.92 -1.13
CA MET A 37 -3.13 10.95 -0.11
C MET A 37 -1.88 10.30 0.47
N LEU A 38 -1.87 10.18 1.79
CA LEU A 38 -0.96 9.31 2.55
C LEU A 38 -1.78 8.34 3.38
N ARG A 39 -1.37 7.07 3.43
CA ARG A 39 -2.00 6.04 4.24
C ARG A 39 -0.97 5.09 4.83
N ILE A 40 -1.10 4.81 6.12
CA ILE A 40 -0.31 3.81 6.83
C ILE A 40 -1.11 2.51 6.83
N ALA A 41 -0.46 1.39 6.49
CA ALA A 41 -1.06 0.07 6.53
C ALA A 41 -0.08 -0.97 7.09
N TYR A 42 -0.63 -1.99 7.73
CA TYR A 42 0.12 -3.20 8.09
C TYR A 42 0.04 -4.21 6.95
N VAL A 43 1.10 -4.98 6.76
CA VAL A 43 1.10 -6.12 5.83
C VAL A 43 0.62 -7.36 6.58
N SER A 44 -0.47 -7.97 6.11
CA SER A 44 -0.98 -9.23 6.64
C SER A 44 -0.18 -10.43 6.13
N SER A 45 -0.36 -11.58 6.80
CA SER A 45 0.24 -12.86 6.39
C SER A 45 -0.20 -13.35 5.00
N ASP A 46 -1.34 -12.87 4.49
CA ASP A 46 -1.81 -13.15 3.13
C ASP A 46 -1.33 -12.11 2.09
N GLY A 47 -0.40 -11.24 2.46
CA GLY A 47 0.13 -10.18 1.61
C GLY A 47 -0.86 -9.05 1.31
N ARG A 48 -2.01 -9.01 1.99
CA ARG A 48 -3.00 -7.93 1.89
C ARG A 48 -2.80 -6.89 2.99
N ALA A 49 -3.60 -5.83 2.94
CA ALA A 49 -3.64 -4.86 4.02
C ALA A 49 -4.24 -5.51 5.28
N GLY A 50 -3.49 -5.47 6.37
CA GLY A 50 -3.97 -5.81 7.72
C GLY A 50 -4.68 -4.64 8.39
N ILE A 51 -5.57 -5.00 9.33
CA ILE A 51 -6.22 -4.03 10.23
C ILE A 51 -5.25 -3.48 11.27
#